data_AF-A0A0F8BJF3-F1
#
_entry.id   AF-A0A0F8BJF3-F1
#
_cell.length_a   1.000
_cell.length_b   1.000
_cell.length_c   1.000
_cell.angle_alpha   90.00
_cell.angle_beta   90.00
_cell.angle_gamma   90.00
#
_symmetry.space_group_name_H-M   'P 1'
#
loop_
_entity.id
_entity.type
_entity.pdbx_description
1 polymer ?
#
loop_
_entity_poly.entity_id
_entity_poly.type
_entity_poly.pdbx_seq_one_letter_code
_entity_poly.pdbx_strand_id
1 'polypeptide(L)'
;MRFLSACLPLALSLLGLAQATEMPPGYDRWSLGNIDSVTLLDEDKKYHLVEVIRFHPWMKAATIYFVDEDIQPTRGSRLGLAESYNDLAKERERDPNDIDWIITEVTEDWETDDLIRDIRESRGVGPTDEVVVVPGDPDWDGIFSTKYHKYASLVNHKEIDRVLIRTVQRVTSGGYRNSECFYFYFPTRETAGGEQDEGLMTWEEVWEEEWTATQESEEVKAWVENQMSAEENDAALEGMLAEEETEEASSLALMYRKIAELTGDGY
;
A
#
# COMPACT_ATOMS: atom_id res chain seq x y z
N MET A 1 -11.95 60.30 0.28
CA MET A 1 -11.07 59.72 1.32
C MET A 1 -11.89 59.38 2.55
N ARG A 2 -12.03 58.08 2.85
CA ARG A 2 -12.02 57.49 4.21
C ARG A 2 -12.14 55.96 4.04
N PHE A 3 -11.33 55.28 4.85
CA PHE A 3 -10.76 53.96 4.62
C PHE A 3 -11.73 52.79 4.84
N LEU A 4 -11.55 51.76 4.02
CA LEU A 4 -12.02 50.38 4.23
C LEU A 4 -11.42 49.86 5.54
N SER A 5 -12.25 49.29 6.41
CA SER A 5 -11.81 48.63 7.63
C SER A 5 -12.67 47.41 7.89
N ALA A 6 -12.02 46.33 8.35
CA ALA A 6 -12.50 45.00 8.68
C ALA A 6 -12.47 43.94 7.56
N CYS A 7 -11.25 43.57 7.12
CA CYS A 7 -10.97 42.15 6.85
C CYS A 7 -10.42 41.56 8.16
N LEU A 8 -11.23 40.75 8.85
CA LEU A 8 -10.77 39.89 9.93
C LEU A 8 -9.87 38.78 9.33
N PRO A 9 -8.80 38.37 10.03
CA PRO A 9 -7.84 37.38 9.54
C PRO A 9 -8.46 35.98 9.66
N LEU A 10 -9.10 35.53 8.59
CA LEU A 10 -9.47 34.13 8.37
C LEU A 10 -8.29 33.41 7.71
N ALA A 11 -7.12 33.48 8.36
CA ALA A 11 -5.85 32.96 7.85
C ALA A 11 -5.03 32.33 8.98
N LEU A 12 -5.68 31.50 9.81
CA LEU A 12 -5.05 30.83 10.96
C LEU A 12 -5.57 29.39 11.17
N SER A 13 -6.11 28.76 10.13
CA SER A 13 -6.59 27.37 10.18
C SER A 13 -5.99 26.45 9.10
N LEU A 14 -4.96 26.88 8.36
CA LEU A 14 -4.32 26.07 7.31
C LEU A 14 -2.79 25.98 7.47
N LEU A 15 -2.29 26.19 8.69
CA LEU A 15 -0.94 25.76 9.06
C LEU A 15 -1.05 24.39 9.75
N GLY A 16 -1.55 23.40 9.02
CA GLY A 16 -1.15 22.01 9.23
C GLY A 16 0.26 21.87 8.68
N LEU A 17 1.23 22.52 9.34
CA LEU A 17 2.65 22.34 9.06
C LEU A 17 2.94 20.85 9.26
N ALA A 18 2.99 20.13 8.15
CA ALA A 18 3.43 18.77 8.05
C ALA A 18 4.91 18.71 8.46
N GLN A 19 5.16 18.64 9.76
CA GLN A 19 6.43 18.11 10.27
C GLN A 19 6.57 16.74 9.60
N ALA A 20 7.65 16.53 8.84
CA ALA A 20 8.11 15.16 8.63
C ALA A 20 8.33 14.63 10.05
N THR A 21 7.43 13.78 10.53
CA THR A 21 7.56 13.25 11.87
C THR A 21 8.79 12.38 11.82
N GLU A 22 9.89 12.83 12.44
CA GLU A 22 11.00 11.93 12.70
C GLU A 22 10.39 10.72 13.42
N MET A 23 10.66 9.51 12.91
CA MET A 23 10.17 8.27 13.49
C MET A 23 10.36 8.33 15.01
N PRO A 24 9.35 7.95 15.81
CA PRO A 24 9.46 8.05 17.25
C PRO A 24 10.70 7.28 17.77
N PRO A 25 11.31 7.71 18.88
CA PRO A 25 12.48 7.03 19.42
C PRO A 25 12.26 5.53 19.59
N GLY A 26 13.17 4.72 19.04
CA GLY A 26 13.11 3.26 19.07
C GLY A 26 12.60 2.64 17.77
N TYR A 27 11.99 3.42 16.88
CA TYR A 27 11.61 2.94 15.55
C TYR A 27 12.72 3.23 14.53
N ASP A 28 13.03 2.22 13.72
CA ASP A 28 13.95 2.33 12.58
C ASP A 28 13.24 1.91 11.30
N ARG A 29 13.52 2.63 10.22
CA ARG A 29 13.00 2.33 8.88
C ARG A 29 14.10 1.79 7.98
N TRP A 30 13.73 0.83 7.14
CA TRP A 30 14.58 0.31 6.07
C TRP A 30 13.83 0.29 4.76
N SER A 31 14.46 0.83 3.72
CA SER A 31 13.89 0.91 2.37
C SER A 31 14.74 0.09 1.41
N LEU A 32 14.08 -0.71 0.57
CA LEU A 32 14.72 -1.46 -0.51
C LEU A 32 13.82 -1.44 -1.75
N GLY A 33 14.27 -0.73 -2.79
CA GLY A 33 13.42 -0.41 -3.94
C GLY A 33 12.17 0.34 -3.45
N ASN A 34 10.99 -0.13 -3.84
CA ASN A 34 9.70 0.43 -3.45
C ASN A 34 9.08 -0.22 -2.21
N ILE A 35 9.85 -1.05 -1.49
CA ILE A 35 9.42 -1.71 -0.26
C ILE A 35 10.06 -1.00 0.94
N ASP A 36 9.23 -0.62 1.89
CA ASP A 36 9.61 -0.03 3.15
C ASP A 36 9.26 -0.99 4.29
N SER A 37 10.14 -1.09 5.28
CA SER A 37 9.87 -1.81 6.52
C SER A 37 10.13 -0.91 7.71
N VAL A 38 9.33 -1.09 8.75
CA VAL A 38 9.53 -0.41 10.03
C VAL A 38 9.78 -1.47 11.10
N THR A 39 10.79 -1.20 11.92
CA THR A 39 11.25 -2.07 13.00
C THR A 39 11.28 -1.31 14.32
N LEU A 40 11.05 -2.02 15.42
CA LEU A 40 11.13 -1.48 16.77
C LEU A 40 12.32 -2.11 17.51
N LEU A 41 13.21 -1.29 18.03
CA LEU A 41 14.29 -1.71 18.93
C LEU A 41 13.78 -1.72 20.38
N ASP A 42 13.69 -2.91 20.98
CA ASP A 42 13.24 -3.05 22.36
C ASP A 42 14.33 -2.70 23.41
N GLU A 43 13.96 -2.77 24.70
CA GLU A 43 14.87 -2.50 25.82
C GLU A 43 16.07 -3.47 25.87
N ASP A 44 15.92 -4.68 25.33
CA ASP A 44 16.96 -5.71 25.22
C ASP A 44 17.83 -5.54 23.96
N LYS A 45 17.61 -4.48 23.19
CA LYS A 45 18.27 -4.16 21.91
C LYS A 45 18.03 -5.22 20.83
N LYS A 46 16.85 -5.84 20.85
CA LYS A 46 16.38 -6.69 19.76
C LYS A 46 15.47 -5.90 18.86
N TYR A 47 15.64 -6.10 17.55
CA TYR A 47 14.73 -5.56 16.57
C TYR A 47 13.52 -6.48 16.48
N HIS A 48 12.35 -5.87 16.35
CA HIS A 48 11.10 -6.53 16.04
C HIS A 48 10.53 -5.90 14.78
N LEU A 49 10.02 -6.72 13.86
CA LEU A 49 9.35 -6.22 12.67
C LEU A 49 7.97 -5.67 13.08
N VAL A 50 7.66 -4.45 12.65
CA VAL A 50 6.37 -3.81 12.93
C VAL A 50 5.51 -3.82 11.69
N GLU A 51 6.05 -3.42 10.54
CA GLU A 51 5.31 -3.43 9.28
C GLU A 51 6.21 -3.55 8.06
N VAL A 52 5.63 -4.03 6.95
CA VAL A 52 6.25 -4.02 5.61
C VAL A 52 5.22 -3.54 4.61
N ILE A 53 5.51 -2.44 3.92
CA ILE A 53 4.61 -1.75 3.00
C ILE A 53 5.33 -1.52 1.67
N ARG A 54 4.60 -1.66 0.56
CA ARG A 54 5.04 -1.25 -0.78
C ARG A 54 4.04 -0.30 -1.38
N PHE A 55 4.53 0.71 -2.09
CA PHE A 55 3.71 1.54 -2.96
C PHE A 55 3.90 1.10 -4.42
N HIS A 56 2.79 1.02 -5.15
CA HIS A 56 2.70 0.64 -6.57
C HIS A 56 2.13 1.83 -7.35
N PRO A 57 2.98 2.76 -7.81
CA PRO A 57 2.52 4.02 -8.40
C PRO A 57 1.58 3.84 -9.59
N TRP A 58 1.93 2.94 -10.51
CA TRP A 58 1.17 2.71 -11.74
C TRP A 58 -0.19 2.05 -11.50
N MET A 59 -0.35 1.31 -10.41
CA MET A 59 -1.64 0.72 -10.01
C MET A 59 -2.50 1.67 -9.20
N LYS A 60 -1.96 2.82 -8.77
CA LYS A 60 -2.51 3.61 -7.67
C LYS A 60 -2.80 2.69 -6.47
N ALA A 61 -1.85 1.82 -6.12
CA ALA A 61 -2.03 0.82 -5.09
C ALA A 61 -0.95 0.91 -4.00
N ALA A 62 -1.27 0.41 -2.82
CA ALA A 62 -0.28 0.07 -1.81
C ALA A 62 -0.53 -1.35 -1.29
N THR A 63 0.55 -2.10 -1.09
CA THR A 63 0.51 -3.44 -0.51
C THR A 63 1.07 -3.40 0.90
N ILE A 64 0.28 -3.88 1.86
CA ILE A 64 0.65 -4.11 3.25
C ILE A 64 0.90 -5.61 3.40
N TYR A 65 2.17 -6.01 3.41
CA TYR A 65 2.54 -7.43 3.52
C TYR A 65 2.42 -7.93 4.96
N PHE A 66 2.76 -7.07 5.92
CA PHE A 66 2.87 -7.46 7.32
C PHE A 66 2.56 -6.26 8.22
N VAL A 67 1.84 -6.52 9.31
CA VAL A 67 1.62 -5.59 10.42
C VAL A 67 1.55 -6.40 11.71
N ASP A 68 2.43 -6.09 12.66
CA ASP A 68 2.39 -6.58 14.03
C ASP A 68 1.98 -5.45 14.98
N GLU A 69 0.71 -5.48 15.40
CA GLU A 69 0.18 -4.52 16.37
C GLU A 69 0.50 -4.89 17.82
N ASP A 70 0.85 -6.14 18.10
CA ASP A 70 1.01 -6.68 19.46
C ASP A 70 2.40 -6.38 20.04
N ILE A 71 3.40 -6.26 19.18
CA ILE A 71 4.77 -5.90 19.54
C ILE A 71 4.89 -4.42 20.00
N GLN A 72 3.97 -3.56 19.58
CA GLN A 72 4.08 -2.13 19.86
C GLN A 72 3.81 -1.80 21.36
N PRO A 73 4.59 -0.90 21.98
CA PRO A 73 4.47 -0.60 23.40
C PRO A 73 3.09 -0.04 23.75
N THR A 74 2.45 -0.62 24.79
CA THR A 74 1.09 -0.22 25.23
C THR A 74 1.05 1.18 25.86
N ARG A 75 2.20 1.75 26.24
CA ARG A 75 2.33 3.08 26.85
C ARG A 75 3.53 3.81 26.25
N GLY A 76 3.32 4.97 25.63
CA GLY A 76 4.38 5.78 25.02
C GLY A 76 4.03 6.24 23.61
N SER A 77 5.05 6.53 22.81
CA SER A 77 4.96 6.92 21.40
C SER A 77 4.77 5.69 20.50
N ARG A 78 3.60 5.07 20.60
CA ARG A 78 3.17 4.00 19.68
C ARG A 78 3.02 4.60 18.28
N LEU A 79 3.76 4.07 17.31
CA LEU A 79 3.61 4.44 15.90
C LEU A 79 2.43 3.65 15.29
N GLY A 80 1.33 4.35 15.01
CA GLY A 80 0.17 3.72 14.38
C GLY A 80 0.41 3.43 12.89
N LEU A 81 -0.21 2.38 12.35
CA LEU A 81 -0.13 2.04 10.92
C LEU A 81 -0.47 3.22 10.00
N ALA A 82 -1.48 4.03 10.36
CA ALA A 82 -1.85 5.20 9.57
C ALA A 82 -0.76 6.29 9.60
N GLU A 83 -0.08 6.47 10.72
CA GLU A 83 0.99 7.46 10.88
C GLU A 83 2.21 7.04 10.05
N SER A 84 2.66 5.79 10.22
CA SER A 84 3.77 5.24 9.45
C SER A 84 3.49 5.22 7.96
N TYR A 85 2.31 4.76 7.54
CA TYR A 85 1.91 4.74 6.13
C TYR A 85 1.96 6.14 5.50
N ASN A 86 1.42 7.15 6.18
CA ASN A 86 1.43 8.52 5.68
C ASN A 86 2.85 9.11 5.62
N ASP A 87 3.68 8.84 6.63
CA ASP A 87 5.08 9.28 6.65
C ASP A 87 5.89 8.62 5.52
N LEU A 88 5.67 7.31 5.27
CA LEU A 88 6.28 6.59 4.15
C LEU A 88 5.81 7.11 2.80
N ALA A 89 4.50 7.30 2.62
CA ALA A 89 3.93 7.85 1.40
C ALA A 89 4.52 9.24 1.10
N LYS A 90 4.56 10.13 2.09
CA LYS A 90 5.13 11.47 1.95
C LYS A 90 6.61 11.43 1.57
N GLU A 91 7.39 10.53 2.15
CA GLU A 91 8.81 10.39 1.78
C GLU A 91 9.02 9.89 0.35
N ARG A 92 8.06 9.10 -0.15
CA ARG A 92 8.00 8.68 -1.54
C ARG A 92 7.37 9.74 -2.45
N GLU A 93 7.12 10.95 -1.92
CA GLU A 93 6.46 12.06 -2.61
C GLU A 93 5.07 11.70 -3.13
N ARG A 94 4.32 10.93 -2.33
CA ARG A 94 3.00 10.39 -2.68
C ARG A 94 1.89 10.98 -1.82
N ASP A 95 0.75 11.24 -2.45
CA ASP A 95 -0.51 11.49 -1.73
C ASP A 95 -1.24 10.16 -1.46
N PRO A 96 -1.40 9.76 -0.18
CA PRO A 96 -2.24 8.65 0.23
C PRO A 96 -3.67 8.64 -0.33
N ASN A 97 -4.26 9.82 -0.59
CA ASN A 97 -5.66 9.94 -1.02
C ASN A 97 -5.90 9.48 -2.46
N ASP A 98 -4.86 9.55 -3.29
CA ASP A 98 -4.88 9.16 -4.69
C ASP A 98 -4.70 7.64 -4.89
N ILE A 99 -4.48 6.89 -3.81
CA ILE A 99 -4.41 5.43 -3.84
C ILE A 99 -5.82 4.86 -3.92
N ASP A 100 -6.08 4.12 -5.00
CA ASP A 100 -7.35 3.46 -5.29
C ASP A 100 -7.41 2.03 -4.72
N TRP A 101 -6.26 1.38 -4.51
CA TRP A 101 -6.22 0.00 -4.04
C TRP A 101 -5.35 -0.13 -2.79
N ILE A 102 -5.90 -0.73 -1.74
CA ILE A 102 -5.09 -1.23 -0.63
C ILE A 102 -5.11 -2.76 -0.69
N ILE A 103 -3.94 -3.34 -0.85
CA ILE A 103 -3.72 -4.78 -0.91
C ILE A 103 -3.18 -5.19 0.46
N THR A 104 -3.75 -6.23 1.05
CA THR A 104 -3.29 -6.77 2.33
C THR A 104 -3.04 -8.27 2.18
N GLU A 105 -1.85 -8.72 2.54
CA GLU A 105 -1.47 -10.13 2.49
C GLU A 105 -1.85 -10.85 3.80
N VAL A 106 -2.56 -11.96 3.68
CA VAL A 106 -3.00 -12.78 4.82
C VAL A 106 -1.80 -13.56 5.34
N THR A 107 -1.33 -13.18 6.53
CA THR A 107 -0.15 -13.77 7.16
C THR A 107 -0.53 -14.46 8.46
N GLU A 108 -0.33 -15.78 8.50
CA GLU A 108 -0.50 -16.64 9.69
C GLU A 108 -1.88 -16.52 10.37
N ASP A 109 -2.93 -16.39 9.55
CA ASP A 109 -4.30 -16.14 10.02
C ASP A 109 -5.24 -17.22 9.49
N TRP A 110 -5.25 -18.36 10.18
CA TRP A 110 -6.02 -19.54 9.78
C TRP A 110 -7.53 -19.29 9.77
N GLU A 111 -8.04 -18.37 10.59
CA GLU A 111 -9.46 -18.00 10.60
C GLU A 111 -9.82 -17.26 9.31
N THR A 112 -8.95 -16.37 8.85
CA THR A 112 -9.12 -15.67 7.57
C THR A 112 -8.92 -16.61 6.37
N ASP A 113 -7.97 -17.53 6.45
CA ASP A 113 -7.77 -18.56 5.41
C ASP A 113 -9.02 -19.43 5.25
N ASP A 114 -9.64 -19.84 6.37
CA ASP A 114 -10.89 -20.61 6.36
C ASP A 114 -12.05 -19.79 5.78
N LEU A 115 -12.17 -18.50 6.13
CA LEU A 115 -13.15 -17.59 5.52
C LEU A 115 -12.98 -17.52 3.99
N ILE A 116 -11.76 -17.33 3.50
CA ILE A 116 -11.48 -17.23 2.06
C ILE A 116 -11.83 -18.54 1.34
N ARG A 117 -11.49 -19.68 1.95
CA ARG A 117 -11.87 -21.00 1.42
C ARG A 117 -13.39 -21.13 1.32
N ASP A 118 -14.11 -20.79 2.37
CA ASP A 118 -15.57 -20.91 2.42
C ASP A 118 -16.24 -20.01 1.36
N ILE A 119 -15.71 -18.80 1.14
CA ILE A 119 -16.16 -17.89 0.07
C ILE A 119 -15.97 -18.53 -1.32
N ARG A 120 -14.82 -19.14 -1.59
CA ARG A 120 -14.55 -19.80 -2.88
C ARG A 120 -15.43 -21.04 -3.08
N GLU A 121 -15.58 -21.85 -2.04
CA GLU A 121 -16.43 -23.05 -2.07
C GLU A 121 -17.91 -22.71 -2.30
N SER A 122 -18.43 -21.65 -1.66
CA SER A 122 -19.82 -21.22 -1.82
C SER A 122 -20.14 -20.77 -3.25
N ARG A 123 -19.12 -20.27 -3.97
CA ARG A 123 -19.19 -19.82 -5.37
C ARG A 123 -18.89 -20.92 -6.38
N GLY A 124 -18.45 -22.09 -5.91
CA GLY A 124 -18.10 -23.23 -6.76
C GLY A 124 -16.87 -22.97 -7.64
N VAL A 125 -15.96 -22.10 -7.19
CA VAL A 125 -14.70 -21.79 -7.88
C VAL A 125 -13.53 -22.58 -7.27
N GLY A 126 -12.43 -22.67 -7.99
CA GLY A 126 -11.21 -23.34 -7.56
C GLY A 126 -10.56 -22.66 -6.35
N PRO A 127 -9.67 -23.36 -5.63
CA PRO A 127 -9.06 -22.88 -4.40
C PRO A 127 -8.13 -21.67 -4.58
N THR A 128 -7.70 -21.36 -5.81
CA THR A 128 -6.86 -20.20 -6.14
C THR A 128 -7.55 -19.25 -7.11
N ASP A 129 -8.82 -19.51 -7.44
CA ASP A 129 -9.56 -18.68 -8.37
C ASP A 129 -9.90 -17.33 -7.70
N GLU A 130 -9.88 -16.29 -8.53
CA GLU A 130 -10.19 -14.94 -8.10
C GLU A 130 -11.69 -14.77 -7.81
N VAL A 131 -11.99 -14.04 -6.75
CA VAL A 131 -13.37 -13.78 -6.32
C VAL A 131 -13.57 -12.31 -6.04
N VAL A 132 -14.61 -11.72 -6.63
CA VAL A 132 -15.00 -10.33 -6.36
C VAL A 132 -16.20 -10.31 -5.41
N VAL A 133 -16.06 -9.65 -4.27
CA VAL A 133 -17.12 -9.43 -3.28
C VAL A 133 -17.50 -7.94 -3.30
N VAL A 134 -18.79 -7.63 -3.28
CA VAL A 134 -19.34 -6.27 -3.37
C VAL A 134 -20.32 -6.00 -2.22
N PRO A 135 -20.63 -4.73 -1.88
CA PRO A 135 -21.61 -4.41 -0.85
C PRO A 135 -22.95 -5.12 -1.08
N GLY A 136 -23.44 -5.78 -0.02
CA GLY A 136 -24.68 -6.56 -0.05
C GLY A 136 -24.52 -8.03 -0.44
N ASP A 137 -23.30 -8.46 -0.82
CA ASP A 137 -22.93 -9.87 -0.92
C ASP A 137 -22.96 -10.54 0.47
N PRO A 138 -23.47 -11.78 0.61
CA PRO A 138 -23.49 -12.48 1.89
C PRO A 138 -22.12 -12.61 2.57
N ASP A 139 -21.02 -12.59 1.80
CA ASP A 139 -19.66 -12.71 2.32
C ASP A 139 -19.07 -11.37 2.82
N TRP A 140 -19.73 -10.25 2.50
CA TRP A 140 -19.21 -8.89 2.73
C TRP A 140 -18.89 -8.61 4.19
N ASP A 141 -19.84 -8.91 5.09
CA ASP A 141 -19.67 -8.67 6.53
C ASP A 141 -18.55 -9.53 7.14
N GLY A 142 -18.34 -10.73 6.59
CA GLY A 142 -17.25 -11.62 6.98
C GLY A 142 -15.90 -10.96 6.73
N ILE A 143 -15.68 -10.43 5.52
CA ILE A 143 -14.44 -9.72 5.16
C ILE A 143 -14.24 -8.48 6.05
N PHE A 144 -15.31 -7.71 6.31
CA PHE A 144 -15.24 -6.49 7.10
C PHE A 144 -14.94 -6.73 8.58
N SER A 145 -15.15 -7.95 9.06
CA SER A 145 -14.78 -8.36 10.42
C SER A 145 -13.30 -8.70 10.60
N THR A 146 -12.54 -8.82 9.50
CA THR A 146 -11.11 -9.18 9.54
C THR A 146 -10.22 -8.00 9.95
N LYS A 147 -9.03 -8.31 10.49
CA LYS A 147 -8.00 -7.29 10.76
C LYS A 147 -7.48 -6.63 9.47
N TYR A 148 -7.56 -7.32 8.34
CA TYR A 148 -7.11 -6.82 7.04
C TYR A 148 -7.98 -5.67 6.53
N HIS A 149 -9.31 -5.77 6.70
CA HIS A 149 -10.21 -4.64 6.45
C HIS A 149 -9.90 -3.45 7.36
N LYS A 150 -9.61 -3.70 8.65
CA LYS A 150 -9.18 -2.64 9.58
C LYS A 150 -7.91 -1.95 9.08
N TYR A 151 -6.89 -2.69 8.63
CA TYR A 151 -5.66 -2.11 8.08
C TYR A 151 -5.93 -1.22 6.87
N ALA A 152 -6.70 -1.72 5.90
CA ALA A 152 -7.08 -0.93 4.72
C ALA A 152 -7.82 0.36 5.08
N SER A 153 -8.77 0.28 6.02
CA SER A 153 -9.56 1.44 6.47
C SER A 153 -8.77 2.46 7.30
N LEU A 154 -7.68 2.03 7.95
CA LEU A 154 -6.80 2.93 8.69
C LEU A 154 -5.98 3.82 7.76
N VAL A 155 -5.59 3.31 6.59
CA VAL A 155 -4.73 4.02 5.63
C VAL A 155 -5.50 4.67 4.49
N ASN A 156 -6.75 4.28 4.27
CA ASN A 156 -7.63 4.87 3.26
C ASN A 156 -9.05 5.06 3.83
N HIS A 157 -9.49 6.31 3.91
CA HIS A 157 -10.78 6.67 4.53
C HIS A 157 -11.94 6.76 3.53
N LYS A 158 -11.68 6.48 2.24
CA LYS A 158 -12.72 6.39 1.22
C LYS A 158 -13.64 5.19 1.52
N GLU A 159 -14.86 5.21 0.99
CA GLU A 159 -15.75 4.05 1.08
C GLU A 159 -15.24 2.94 0.15
N ILE A 160 -15.22 1.70 0.64
CA ILE A 160 -14.83 0.52 -0.15
C ILE A 160 -15.99 0.15 -1.07
N ASP A 161 -15.72 0.08 -2.37
CA ASP A 161 -16.71 -0.28 -3.40
C ASP A 161 -16.73 -1.79 -3.70
N ARG A 162 -15.57 -2.45 -3.61
CA ARG A 162 -15.44 -3.90 -3.83
C ARG A 162 -14.16 -4.42 -3.19
N VAL A 163 -14.15 -5.73 -2.94
CA VAL A 163 -12.98 -6.48 -2.49
C VAL A 163 -12.72 -7.60 -3.49
N LEU A 164 -11.51 -7.64 -4.03
CA LEU A 164 -11.03 -8.77 -4.82
C LEU A 164 -10.19 -9.69 -3.92
N ILE A 165 -10.51 -10.97 -3.91
CA ILE A 165 -9.75 -12.01 -3.21
C ILE A 165 -8.92 -12.74 -4.25
N ARG A 166 -7.60 -12.75 -4.06
CA ARG A 166 -6.64 -13.34 -5.01
C ARG A 166 -5.57 -14.12 -4.27
N THR A 167 -5.17 -15.26 -4.82
CA THR A 167 -3.98 -15.99 -4.37
C THR A 167 -2.77 -15.51 -5.17
N VAL A 168 -1.74 -15.04 -4.49
CA VAL A 168 -0.47 -14.63 -5.10
C VAL A 168 0.61 -15.65 -4.73
N GLN A 169 1.42 -16.06 -5.71
CA GLN A 169 2.55 -16.94 -5.45
C GLN A 169 3.79 -16.12 -5.10
N ARG A 170 4.28 -16.27 -3.88
CA ARG A 170 5.50 -15.62 -3.36
C ARG A 170 6.69 -16.54 -3.44
N VAL A 171 7.84 -15.99 -3.80
CA VAL A 171 9.14 -16.66 -3.68
C VAL A 171 9.71 -16.36 -2.31
N THR A 172 9.92 -17.41 -1.52
CA THR A 172 10.54 -17.34 -0.20
C THR A 172 11.83 -18.15 -0.18
N SER A 173 12.60 -18.05 0.90
CA SER A 173 13.82 -18.84 1.11
C SER A 173 13.56 -20.37 1.05
N GLY A 174 12.32 -20.80 1.37
CA GLY A 174 11.87 -22.20 1.34
C GLY A 174 11.25 -22.67 0.02
N GLY A 175 11.15 -21.81 -1.00
CA GLY A 175 10.51 -22.09 -2.28
C GLY A 175 9.28 -21.22 -2.53
N TYR A 176 8.33 -21.72 -3.32
CA TYR A 176 7.10 -21.00 -3.64
C TYR A 176 6.05 -21.22 -2.56
N ARG A 177 5.45 -20.13 -2.08
CA ARG A 177 4.31 -20.14 -1.15
C ARG A 177 3.14 -19.40 -1.79
N ASN A 178 1.95 -19.97 -1.69
CA ASN A 178 0.73 -19.24 -2.02
C ASN A 178 0.34 -18.39 -0.81
N SER A 179 0.10 -17.11 -1.05
CA SER A 179 -0.41 -16.16 -0.08
C SER A 179 -1.78 -15.68 -0.52
N GLU A 180 -2.73 -15.65 0.39
CA GLU A 180 -4.04 -15.09 0.14
C GLU A 180 -3.99 -13.57 0.35
N CYS A 181 -4.67 -12.82 -0.53
CA CYS A 181 -4.65 -11.37 -0.51
C CYS A 181 -6.07 -10.82 -0.65
N PHE A 182 -6.37 -9.80 0.14
CA PHE A 182 -7.52 -8.92 -0.09
C PHE A 182 -7.06 -7.66 -0.81
N TYR A 183 -7.72 -7.33 -1.91
CA TYR A 183 -7.55 -6.12 -2.71
C TYR A 183 -8.78 -5.24 -2.48
N PHE A 184 -8.67 -4.26 -1.59
CA PHE A 184 -9.74 -3.32 -1.27
C PHE A 184 -9.72 -2.16 -2.26
N TYR A 185 -10.81 -1.98 -3.01
CA TYR A 185 -10.95 -0.89 -3.97
C TYR A 185 -11.69 0.30 -3.37
N PHE A 186 -11.07 1.47 -3.49
CA PHE A 186 -11.52 2.76 -2.99
C PHE A 186 -11.67 3.73 -4.16
N PRO A 187 -12.86 3.85 -4.76
CA PRO A 187 -13.04 4.67 -5.95
C PRO A 187 -12.67 6.12 -5.65
N THR A 188 -11.81 6.69 -6.50
CA THR A 188 -11.63 8.13 -6.54
C THR A 188 -12.96 8.78 -6.93
N ARG A 189 -13.60 9.46 -5.98
CA ARG A 189 -14.72 10.34 -6.31
C ARG A 189 -14.11 11.52 -7.05
N GLU A 190 -14.49 11.75 -8.31
CA GLU A 190 -14.21 13.00 -9.00
C GLU A 190 -14.75 14.14 -8.11
N THR A 191 -13.89 14.70 -7.26
CA THR A 191 -14.24 15.87 -6.47
C THR A 191 -14.41 16.99 -7.46
N ALA A 192 -15.65 17.41 -7.65
CA ALA A 192 -15.96 18.67 -8.30
C ALA A 192 -15.27 19.82 -7.53
N GLY A 193 -14.03 20.14 -7.90
CA GLY A 193 -13.30 21.33 -7.46
C GLY A 193 -12.60 21.27 -6.09
N GLY A 194 -11.93 20.18 -5.75
CA GLY A 194 -10.95 20.20 -4.64
C GLY A 194 -9.69 20.95 -5.06
N GLU A 195 -9.26 21.95 -4.29
CA GLU A 195 -7.95 22.61 -4.46
C GLU A 195 -6.84 21.56 -4.34
N GLN A 196 -6.15 21.33 -5.45
CA GLN A 196 -4.95 20.50 -5.53
C GLN A 196 -3.86 21.20 -4.72
N ASP A 197 -3.26 20.51 -3.75
CA ASP A 197 -2.17 21.08 -2.94
C ASP A 197 -0.97 21.33 -3.88
N GLU A 198 -0.67 22.60 -4.17
CA GLU A 198 0.26 23.05 -5.23
C GLU A 198 1.74 22.62 -5.02
N GLY A 199 2.03 21.73 -4.07
CA GLY A 199 3.38 21.32 -3.67
C GLY A 199 3.69 19.82 -3.76
N LEU A 200 2.73 18.95 -4.06
CA LEU A 200 2.96 17.52 -4.28
C LEU A 200 2.75 17.19 -5.77
N MET A 201 3.68 16.42 -6.34
CA MET A 201 3.53 15.91 -7.70
C MET A 201 2.32 14.98 -7.78
N THR A 202 1.59 15.00 -8.90
CA THR A 202 0.54 14.00 -9.12
C THR A 202 1.17 12.62 -9.32
N TRP A 203 0.40 11.57 -9.06
CA TRP A 203 0.91 10.20 -9.27
C TRP A 203 1.38 9.95 -10.69
N GLU A 204 0.72 10.57 -11.68
CA GLU A 204 1.14 10.54 -13.08
C GLU A 204 2.50 11.22 -13.29
N GLU A 205 2.76 12.34 -12.61
CA GLU A 205 4.03 13.08 -12.71
C GLU A 205 5.18 12.32 -12.04
N VAL A 206 4.99 11.79 -10.82
CA VAL A 206 6.03 11.00 -10.16
C VAL A 206 6.27 9.68 -10.90
N TRP A 207 5.22 9.09 -11.47
CA TRP A 207 5.35 7.95 -12.36
C TRP A 207 6.22 8.30 -13.58
N GLU A 208 5.91 9.39 -14.29
CA GLU A 208 6.73 9.83 -15.42
C GLU A 208 8.18 10.01 -15.00
N GLU A 209 8.47 10.64 -13.87
CA GLU A 209 9.84 10.85 -13.39
C GLU A 209 10.56 9.55 -13.01
N GLU A 210 9.98 8.71 -12.16
CA GLU A 210 10.58 7.44 -11.74
C GLU A 210 10.73 6.48 -12.92
N TRP A 211 9.75 6.43 -13.81
CA TRP A 211 9.77 5.57 -14.98
C TRP A 211 10.79 6.01 -16.03
N THR A 212 10.86 7.32 -16.33
CA THR A 212 11.87 7.88 -17.25
C THR A 212 13.28 7.70 -16.70
N ALA A 213 13.44 7.67 -15.37
CA ALA A 213 14.70 7.36 -14.71
C ALA A 213 15.07 5.86 -14.77
N THR A 214 14.09 4.96 -14.92
CA THR A 214 14.30 3.50 -14.77
C THR A 214 14.55 2.76 -16.09
N GLN A 215 14.16 3.25 -17.28
CA GLN A 215 14.49 2.53 -18.54
C GLN A 215 14.80 3.36 -19.82
N GLU A 216 15.83 2.87 -20.54
CA GLU A 216 16.31 3.22 -21.90
C GLU A 216 15.52 2.53 -23.04
N SER A 217 14.31 2.02 -22.81
CA SER A 217 13.54 1.27 -23.82
C SER A 217 12.76 2.18 -24.77
N GLU A 218 13.11 2.19 -26.06
CA GLU A 218 12.40 2.98 -27.10
C GLU A 218 10.94 2.53 -27.32
N GLU A 219 10.59 1.29 -26.96
CA GLU A 219 9.23 0.76 -27.14
C GLU A 219 8.23 1.39 -26.16
N VAL A 220 8.67 1.75 -24.95
CA VAL A 220 7.79 2.37 -23.95
C VAL A 220 7.69 3.89 -24.14
N LYS A 221 8.74 4.54 -24.66
CA LYS A 221 8.62 5.92 -25.14
C LYS A 221 7.57 6.03 -26.23
N ALA A 222 7.51 5.06 -27.14
CA ALA A 222 6.46 4.98 -28.16
C ALA A 222 5.06 4.70 -27.58
N TRP A 223 4.93 4.10 -26.38
CA TRP A 223 3.65 3.90 -25.68
C TRP A 223 3.13 5.20 -25.05
N VAL A 224 3.98 5.96 -24.35
CA VAL A 224 3.61 7.27 -23.77
C VAL A 224 3.33 8.30 -24.88
N GLU A 225 4.12 8.29 -25.96
CA GLU A 225 4.02 9.29 -27.03
C GLU A 225 3.01 8.93 -28.14
N ASN A 226 2.45 7.72 -28.18
CA ASN A 226 1.67 7.26 -29.33
C ASN A 226 0.44 6.39 -28.97
N GLN A 227 -0.67 6.63 -29.66
CA GLN A 227 -1.94 5.87 -29.53
C GLN A 227 -1.77 4.42 -30.01
N MET A 228 -1.22 3.54 -29.17
CA MET A 228 -1.18 2.10 -29.41
C MET A 228 -2.59 1.49 -29.47
N SER A 229 -2.73 0.40 -30.22
CA SER A 229 -3.99 -0.34 -30.27
C SER A 229 -4.28 -1.00 -28.91
N ALA A 230 -5.55 -1.35 -28.63
CA ALA A 230 -5.93 -1.97 -27.36
C ALA A 230 -5.14 -3.27 -27.08
N GLU A 231 -4.88 -4.09 -28.10
CA GLU A 231 -4.14 -5.35 -27.96
C GLU A 231 -2.65 -5.12 -27.63
N GLU A 232 -2.02 -4.10 -28.22
CA GLU A 232 -0.62 -3.77 -27.92
C GLU A 232 -0.48 -3.11 -26.54
N ASN A 233 -1.51 -2.36 -26.10
CA ASN A 233 -1.60 -1.85 -24.73
C ASN A 233 -1.72 -2.99 -23.71
N ASP A 234 -2.57 -3.97 -23.96
CA ASP A 234 -2.76 -5.11 -23.06
C ASP A 234 -1.46 -5.92 -22.92
N ALA A 235 -0.77 -6.21 -24.02
CA ALA A 235 0.49 -6.95 -23.99
C ALA A 235 1.64 -6.17 -23.29
N ALA A 236 1.71 -4.85 -23.49
CA ALA A 236 2.67 -4.00 -22.78
C ALA A 236 2.36 -3.96 -21.27
N LEU A 237 1.08 -3.85 -20.91
CA LEU A 237 0.63 -3.85 -19.51
C LEU A 237 0.93 -5.20 -18.82
N GLU A 238 0.69 -6.32 -19.50
CA GLU A 238 1.08 -7.65 -19.00
C GLU A 238 2.60 -7.78 -18.80
N GLY A 239 3.40 -7.23 -19.71
CA GLY A 239 4.86 -7.18 -19.57
C GLY A 239 5.31 -6.36 -18.37
N MET A 240 4.72 -5.18 -18.16
CA MET A 240 5.00 -4.30 -17.03
C MET A 240 4.60 -4.93 -15.69
N LEU A 241 3.42 -5.55 -15.64
CA LEU A 241 2.95 -6.33 -14.50
C LEU A 241 3.96 -7.42 -14.12
N ALA A 242 4.44 -8.18 -15.10
CA ALA A 242 5.40 -9.25 -14.87
C ALA A 242 6.77 -8.74 -14.40
N GLU A 243 7.22 -7.58 -14.91
CA GLU A 243 8.45 -6.94 -14.45
C GLU A 243 8.30 -6.46 -12.99
N GLU A 244 7.17 -5.83 -12.67
CA GLU A 244 6.91 -5.37 -11.31
C GLU A 244 6.80 -6.54 -10.32
N GLU A 245 6.13 -7.63 -10.69
CA GLU A 245 6.03 -8.85 -9.87
C GLU A 245 7.42 -9.47 -9.63
N THR A 246 8.31 -9.42 -10.64
CA THR A 246 9.69 -9.91 -10.53
C THR A 246 10.54 -9.04 -9.61
N GLU A 247 10.43 -7.72 -9.74
CA GLU A 247 11.10 -6.75 -8.87
C GLU A 247 10.56 -6.88 -7.42
N GLU A 248 9.25 -7.09 -7.26
CA GLU A 248 8.59 -7.34 -5.98
C GLU A 248 9.22 -8.52 -5.29
N ALA A 249 9.24 -9.67 -5.97
CA ALA A 249 9.71 -10.92 -5.41
C ALA A 249 11.18 -10.79 -4.97
N SER A 250 12.00 -10.13 -5.80
CA SER A 250 13.42 -9.92 -5.51
C SER A 250 13.63 -8.97 -4.33
N SER A 251 12.92 -7.84 -4.31
CA SER A 251 13.04 -6.82 -3.25
C SER A 251 12.49 -7.35 -1.92
N LEU A 252 11.37 -8.07 -1.95
CA LEU A 252 10.75 -8.63 -0.76
C LEU A 252 11.63 -9.73 -0.15
N ALA A 253 12.20 -10.61 -0.98
CA ALA A 253 13.14 -11.64 -0.51
C ALA A 253 14.40 -11.03 0.13
N LEU A 254 14.94 -9.96 -0.46
CA LEU A 254 16.07 -9.24 0.11
C LEU A 254 15.70 -8.50 1.41
N MET A 255 14.50 -7.92 1.48
CA MET A 255 13.97 -7.27 2.67
C MET A 255 13.82 -8.29 3.81
N TYR A 256 13.19 -9.44 3.58
CA TYR A 256 13.06 -10.49 4.59
C TYR A 256 14.40 -11.06 5.02
N ARG A 257 15.36 -11.24 4.11
CA ARG A 257 16.72 -11.61 4.50
C ARG A 257 17.35 -10.57 5.43
N LYS A 258 17.16 -9.28 5.13
CA LYS A 258 17.68 -8.20 5.96
C LYS A 258 17.01 -8.16 7.34
N ILE A 259 15.70 -8.35 7.39
CA ILE A 259 14.93 -8.43 8.64
C ILE A 259 15.40 -9.64 9.46
N ALA A 260 15.60 -10.81 8.84
CA ALA A 260 16.10 -12.00 9.51
C ALA A 260 17.51 -11.80 10.12
N GLU A 261 18.39 -11.09 9.41
CA GLU A 261 19.71 -10.70 9.95
C GLU A 261 19.62 -9.78 11.17
N LEU A 262 18.60 -8.92 11.24
CA LEU A 262 18.42 -7.93 12.31
C LEU A 262 17.69 -8.49 13.54
N THR A 263 16.64 -9.26 13.32
CA THR A 263 15.75 -9.82 14.35
C THR A 263 16.31 -11.13 14.92
N GLY A 264 17.07 -11.87 14.12
CA GLY A 264 17.48 -13.24 14.42
C GLY A 264 16.39 -14.28 14.16
N ASP A 265 15.24 -13.85 13.63
CA ASP A 265 14.12 -14.73 13.28
C ASP A 265 14.22 -15.16 11.81
N GLY A 266 13.78 -16.38 11.51
CA GLY A 266 13.69 -16.86 10.14
C GLY A 266 12.33 -16.49 9.54
N TYR A 267 12.34 -15.65 8.49
CA TYR A 267 11.18 -15.30 7.68
C TYR A 267 11.25 -15.97 6.29
#